data_AF-A0A2E7HSF4-F1
#
_entry.id   AF-A0A2E7HSF4-F1
#
_cell.length_a   1.000
_cell.length_b   1.000
_cell.length_c   1.000
_cell.angle_alpha   90.00
_cell.angle_beta   90.00
_cell.angle_gamma   90.00
#
_symmetry.space_group_name_H-M   'P 1'
#
loop_
_entity.id
_entity.type
_entity.pdbx_description
1 polymer ?
#
loop_
_entity_poly.entity_id
_entity_poly.type
_entity_poly.pdbx_seq_one_letter_code
_entity_poly.pdbx_strand_id
1 'polypeptide(L)'
;MPKILLNLLNCLYCLIFLLSSGCTQKWDPDNQFQLEVQNLKAKREIYKLSRIQEAQQNLNQTKGDLLLQVVRNLPIRELDLLLGYKYKVLAQTSQQGDFWERRQYFWEDIVEGKWGTNSQEHEICAKNSVLMIVSINSSEVIGVEY
;
A
#
# COMPACT_ATOMS: atom_id res chain seq x y z
N MET A 1 -3.75 56.48 53.26
CA MET A 1 -3.86 56.29 51.79
C MET A 1 -4.64 55.01 51.54
N PRO A 2 -5.74 55.04 50.76
CA PRO A 2 -6.71 53.95 50.75
C PRO A 2 -6.21 52.77 49.90
N LYS A 3 -6.37 51.54 50.41
CA LYS A 3 -6.03 50.26 49.75
C LYS A 3 -6.58 50.09 48.33
N ILE A 4 -7.61 50.87 48.00
CA ILE A 4 -8.26 50.94 46.69
C ILE A 4 -7.28 51.48 45.62
N LEU A 5 -6.47 52.50 45.94
CA LEU A 5 -5.50 53.08 45.01
C LEU A 5 -4.36 52.09 44.69
N LEU A 6 -3.94 51.26 45.66
CA LEU A 6 -2.91 50.25 45.48
C LEU A 6 -3.40 49.08 44.61
N ASN A 7 -4.66 48.65 44.79
CA ASN A 7 -5.28 47.61 43.97
C ASN A 7 -5.53 48.07 42.52
N LEU A 8 -5.91 49.33 42.32
CA LEU A 8 -6.03 49.93 40.99
C LEU A 8 -4.68 50.01 40.27
N LEU A 9 -3.61 50.37 40.98
CA LEU A 9 -2.25 50.41 40.42
C LEU A 9 -1.80 49.00 39.99
N ASN A 10 -2.01 47.98 40.84
CA ASN A 10 -1.66 46.59 40.52
C ASN A 10 -2.47 46.03 39.35
N CYS A 11 -3.76 46.36 39.24
CA CYS A 11 -4.58 46.00 38.08
C CYS A 11 -4.07 46.67 36.79
N LEU A 12 -3.65 47.93 36.85
CA LEU A 12 -3.11 48.66 35.71
C LEU A 12 -1.79 48.03 35.22
N TYR A 13 -0.90 47.63 36.14
CA TYR A 13 0.34 46.93 35.80
C TYR A 13 0.09 45.57 35.14
N CYS A 14 -0.87 44.78 35.64
CA CYS A 14 -1.26 43.53 34.99
C CYS A 14 -1.83 43.75 33.58
N LEU A 15 -2.65 44.79 33.39
CA LEU A 15 -3.20 45.14 32.09
C LEU A 15 -2.11 45.55 31.09
N ILE A 16 -1.13 46.34 31.51
CA ILE A 16 0.01 46.75 30.67
C ILE A 16 0.87 45.53 30.28
N PHE A 17 1.06 44.58 31.20
CA PHE A 17 1.83 43.36 30.92
C PHE A 17 1.13 42.40 29.94
N LEU A 18 -0.20 42.34 30.01
CA LEU A 18 -1.02 41.57 29.06
C LEU A 18 -1.15 42.25 27.69
N LEU A 19 -1.07 43.58 27.64
CA LEU A 19 -1.12 44.36 26.39
C LEU A 19 0.25 44.45 25.68
N SER A 20 1.36 44.27 26.40
CA SER A 20 2.72 44.30 25.83
C SER A 20 3.19 42.95 25.28
N SER A 21 2.43 41.88 25.52
CA SER A 21 2.63 40.55 24.93
C SER A 21 1.91 40.41 23.57
N GLY A 22 2.01 41.45 22.73
CA GLY A 22 1.61 41.38 21.33
C GLY A 22 2.59 40.51 20.54
N CYS A 23 2.08 39.68 19.64
CA CYS A 23 2.88 38.83 18.75
C CYS A 23 4.02 39.64 18.11
N THR A 24 5.26 39.37 18.54
CA THR A 24 6.48 40.07 18.08
C THR A 24 6.81 39.76 16.62
N GLN A 25 6.18 38.74 16.05
CA GLN A 25 6.34 38.38 14.65
C GLN A 25 5.23 39.04 13.83
N LYS A 26 5.62 40.04 13.04
CA LYS A 26 4.75 40.64 12.03
C LYS A 26 4.30 39.53 11.10
N TRP A 27 3.00 39.26 11.05
CA TRP A 27 2.43 38.25 10.16
C TRP A 27 2.73 38.63 8.71
N ASP A 28 3.38 37.72 8.01
CA ASP A 28 3.73 37.86 6.59
C ASP A 28 3.03 36.75 5.80
N PRO A 29 2.00 37.07 5.01
CA PRO A 29 1.26 36.09 4.23
C PRO A 29 2.14 35.33 3.25
N ASP A 30 3.17 35.96 2.67
CA ASP A 30 4.05 35.30 1.70
C ASP A 30 4.91 34.26 2.40
N ASN A 31 5.46 34.59 3.57
CA ASN A 31 6.21 33.63 4.39
C ASN A 31 5.32 32.47 4.86
N GLN A 32 4.10 32.75 5.32
CA GLN A 32 3.16 31.70 5.73
C GLN A 32 2.81 30.77 4.55
N PHE A 33 2.56 31.34 3.36
CA PHE A 33 2.30 30.55 2.16
C PHE A 33 3.50 29.66 1.80
N GLN A 34 4.72 30.18 1.86
CA GLN A 34 5.92 29.39 1.60
C GLN A 34 6.09 28.24 2.60
N LEU A 35 5.85 28.49 3.89
CA LEU A 35 5.89 27.47 4.93
C LEU A 35 4.85 26.38 4.69
N GLU A 36 3.61 26.74 4.34
CA GLU A 36 2.56 25.77 4.03
C GLU A 36 2.89 24.95 2.78
N VAL A 37 3.44 25.58 1.73
CA VAL A 37 3.89 24.87 0.54
C VAL A 37 4.99 23.86 0.87
N GLN A 38 5.96 24.22 1.72
CA GLN A 38 7.01 23.31 2.16
C GLN A 38 6.45 22.15 2.99
N ASN A 39 5.55 22.43 3.92
CA ASN A 39 4.88 21.41 4.73
C ASN A 39 4.09 20.43 3.87
N LEU A 40 3.36 20.93 2.86
CA LEU A 40 2.62 20.09 1.91
C LEU A 40 3.55 19.23 1.06
N LYS A 41 4.69 19.78 0.61
CA LYS A 41 5.72 19.00 -0.11
C LYS A 41 6.27 17.88 0.77
N ALA A 42 6.68 18.19 2.01
CA ALA A 42 7.20 17.19 2.93
C ALA A 42 6.18 16.08 3.23
N LYS A 43 4.92 16.45 3.48
CA LYS A 43 3.82 15.48 3.68
C LYS A 43 3.60 14.58 2.46
N ARG A 44 3.68 15.13 1.25
CA ARG A 44 3.56 14.34 0.00
C ARG A 44 4.69 13.33 -0.14
N GLU A 45 5.92 13.71 0.17
CA GLU A 45 7.05 12.77 0.10
C GLU A 45 6.92 11.65 1.12
N ILE A 46 6.55 11.95 2.37
CA ILE A 46 6.27 10.93 3.39
C ILE A 46 5.16 9.98 2.91
N TYR A 47 4.07 10.53 2.37
CA TYR A 47 2.96 9.73 1.86
C TYR A 47 3.36 8.82 0.70
N LYS A 48 4.18 9.30 -0.24
CA LYS A 48 4.71 8.46 -1.32
C LYS A 48 5.53 7.30 -0.77
N LEU A 49 6.43 7.58 0.18
CA LEU A 49 7.28 6.55 0.80
C LEU A 49 6.44 5.51 1.54
N SER A 50 5.42 5.93 2.29
CA SER A 50 4.54 5.00 3.00
C SER A 50 3.76 4.11 2.04
N ARG A 51 3.28 4.66 0.91
CA ARG A 51 2.56 3.89 -0.13
C ARG A 51 3.45 2.83 -0.78
N ILE A 52 4.71 3.17 -1.06
CA ILE A 52 5.67 2.19 -1.61
C ILE A 52 5.96 1.08 -0.58
N GLN A 53 6.15 1.45 0.69
CA GLN A 53 6.37 0.47 1.76
C GLN A 53 5.16 -0.47 1.95
N GLU A 54 3.96 0.09 1.98
CA GLU A 54 2.70 -0.67 2.04
C GLU A 54 2.58 -1.63 0.85
N ALA A 55 2.81 -1.15 -0.37
CA ALA A 55 2.78 -1.97 -1.57
C ALA A 55 3.80 -3.11 -1.52
N GLN A 56 5.03 -2.84 -1.04
CA GLN A 56 6.05 -3.87 -0.89
C GLN A 56 5.64 -4.93 0.13
N GLN A 57 5.03 -4.52 1.24
CA GLN A 57 4.51 -5.44 2.25
C GLN A 57 3.38 -6.31 1.68
N ASN A 58 2.43 -5.70 0.97
CA ASN A 58 1.32 -6.39 0.30
C ASN A 58 1.81 -7.45 -0.69
N LEU A 59 2.83 -7.12 -1.50
CA LEU A 59 3.45 -8.04 -2.44
C LEU A 59 4.14 -9.21 -1.72
N ASN A 60 4.94 -8.93 -0.70
CA ASN A 60 5.66 -9.96 0.06
C ASN A 60 4.71 -10.92 0.76
N GLN A 61 3.69 -10.38 1.43
CA GLN A 61 2.67 -11.17 2.12
C GLN A 61 1.90 -12.03 1.13
N THR A 62 1.38 -11.43 0.05
CA THR A 62 0.62 -12.18 -0.97
C THR A 62 1.47 -13.26 -1.63
N LYS A 63 2.72 -12.97 -1.95
CA LYS A 63 3.63 -13.97 -2.52
C LYS A 63 3.83 -15.14 -1.55
N GLY A 64 4.09 -14.86 -0.28
CA GLY A 64 4.21 -15.89 0.76
C GLY A 64 2.94 -16.73 0.90
N ASP A 65 1.78 -16.07 0.98
CA ASP A 65 0.48 -16.73 1.11
C ASP A 65 0.19 -17.68 -0.06
N LEU A 66 0.46 -17.25 -1.30
CA LEU A 66 0.26 -18.08 -2.49
C LEU A 66 1.18 -19.29 -2.52
N LEU A 67 2.45 -19.14 -2.14
CA LEU A 67 3.40 -20.25 -2.07
C LEU A 67 3.01 -21.30 -1.00
N LEU A 68 2.24 -20.90 0.02
CA LEU A 68 1.74 -21.81 1.06
C LEU A 68 0.39 -22.44 0.70
N GLN A 69 -0.49 -21.71 0.00
CA GLN A 69 -1.85 -22.15 -0.31
C GLN A 69 -1.95 -22.97 -1.59
N VAL A 70 -1.09 -22.73 -2.58
CA VAL A 70 -1.09 -23.49 -3.84
C VAL A 70 -0.32 -24.79 -3.66
N VAL A 71 -1.05 -25.84 -3.30
CA VAL A 71 -0.51 -27.17 -3.00
C VAL A 71 -1.24 -28.27 -3.79
N ARG A 72 -0.72 -29.50 -3.75
CA ARG A 72 -1.39 -30.67 -4.33
C ARG A 72 -2.78 -30.86 -3.70
N ASN A 73 -3.71 -31.39 -4.50
CA ASN A 73 -5.12 -31.62 -4.19
C ASN A 73 -5.94 -30.34 -3.98
N LEU A 74 -5.38 -29.16 -4.27
CA LEU A 74 -6.16 -27.93 -4.29
C LEU A 74 -7.19 -28.00 -5.45
N PRO A 75 -8.49 -27.80 -5.20
CA PRO A 75 -9.48 -27.78 -6.27
C PRO A 75 -9.18 -26.68 -7.30
N ILE A 76 -9.40 -26.96 -8.59
CA ILE A 76 -9.12 -25.98 -9.67
C ILE A 76 -9.87 -24.66 -9.45
N ARG A 77 -11.10 -24.72 -8.93
CA ARG A 77 -11.86 -23.52 -8.60
C ARG A 77 -11.13 -22.63 -7.58
N GLU A 78 -10.55 -23.24 -6.55
CA GLU A 78 -9.77 -22.50 -5.53
C GLU A 78 -8.46 -21.97 -6.12
N LEU A 79 -7.79 -22.76 -6.97
CA LEU A 79 -6.61 -22.31 -7.71
C LEU A 79 -6.93 -21.06 -8.54
N ASP A 80 -8.01 -21.07 -9.30
CA ASP A 80 -8.43 -19.96 -10.16
C ASP A 80 -8.83 -18.73 -9.33
N LEU A 81 -9.38 -18.91 -8.12
CA LEU A 81 -9.64 -17.80 -7.18
C LEU A 81 -8.36 -17.18 -6.63
N LEU A 82 -7.31 -17.99 -6.42
CA LEU A 82 -6.03 -17.54 -5.88
C LEU A 82 -5.13 -16.86 -6.93
N LEU A 83 -5.03 -17.45 -8.12
CA LEU A 83 -4.07 -17.04 -9.15
C LEU A 83 -4.72 -16.31 -10.34
N GLY A 84 -6.05 -16.38 -10.46
CA GLY A 84 -6.76 -15.85 -11.61
C GLY A 84 -6.61 -16.71 -12.88
N TYR A 85 -7.13 -16.17 -13.98
CA TYR A 85 -7.24 -16.88 -15.26
C TYR A 85 -6.14 -16.50 -16.28
N LYS A 86 -5.20 -15.64 -15.90
CA LYS A 86 -4.07 -15.25 -16.74
C LYS A 86 -2.90 -16.18 -16.47
N TYR A 87 -2.63 -17.06 -17.43
CA TYR A 87 -1.51 -18.00 -17.40
C TYR A 87 -1.13 -18.45 -18.81
N LYS A 88 0.10 -18.94 -18.95
CA LYS A 88 0.57 -19.57 -20.18
C LYS A 88 0.41 -21.09 -20.07
N VAL A 89 -0.26 -21.71 -21.04
CA VAL A 89 -0.31 -23.18 -21.15
C VAL A 89 1.01 -23.69 -21.72
N LEU A 90 1.68 -24.56 -20.98
CA LEU A 90 2.94 -25.20 -21.37
C LEU A 90 2.73 -26.54 -22.06
N ALA A 91 1.75 -27.31 -21.59
CA ALA A 91 1.38 -28.61 -22.14
C ALA A 91 -0.06 -28.92 -21.76
N GLN A 92 -0.78 -29.63 -22.61
CA GLN A 92 -2.17 -30.04 -22.38
C GLN A 92 -2.42 -31.37 -23.06
N THR A 93 -3.21 -32.24 -22.43
CA THR A 93 -3.72 -33.47 -23.03
C THR A 93 -5.12 -33.77 -22.52
N SER A 94 -5.93 -34.39 -23.37
CA SER A 94 -7.24 -34.91 -22.98
C SER A 94 -7.47 -36.26 -23.65
N GLN A 95 -7.68 -37.32 -22.89
CA GLN A 95 -8.07 -38.64 -23.40
C GLN A 95 -9.16 -39.25 -22.53
N GLN A 96 -10.24 -39.75 -23.16
CA GLN A 96 -11.29 -40.52 -22.50
C GLN A 96 -11.94 -39.86 -21.26
N GLY A 97 -11.94 -38.52 -21.19
CA GLY A 97 -12.48 -37.76 -20.05
C GLY A 97 -11.43 -37.35 -19.00
N ASP A 98 -10.23 -37.91 -19.08
CA ASP A 98 -9.09 -37.45 -18.30
C ASP A 98 -8.47 -36.23 -18.97
N PHE A 99 -8.41 -35.14 -18.21
CA PHE A 99 -7.79 -33.89 -18.61
C PHE A 99 -6.51 -33.69 -17.82
N TRP A 100 -5.48 -33.16 -18.47
CA TRP A 100 -4.22 -32.78 -17.85
C TRP A 100 -3.69 -31.51 -18.51
N GLU A 101 -3.25 -30.55 -17.70
CA GLU A 101 -2.68 -29.30 -18.20
C GLU A 101 -1.56 -28.80 -17.29
N ARG A 102 -0.51 -28.25 -17.91
CA ARG A 102 0.55 -27.51 -17.23
C ARG A 102 0.40 -26.04 -17.53
N ARG A 103 0.24 -25.24 -16.48
CA ARG A 103 0.06 -23.79 -16.51
C ARG A 103 1.26 -23.09 -15.89
N GLN A 104 1.75 -22.04 -16.53
CA GLN A 104 2.79 -21.15 -16.02
C GLN A 104 2.16 -19.81 -15.64
N TYR A 105 2.31 -19.43 -14.37
CA TYR A 105 1.78 -18.18 -13.84
C TYR A 105 2.89 -17.16 -13.65
N PHE A 106 2.69 -15.98 -14.23
CA PHE A 106 3.57 -14.83 -14.02
C PHE A 106 3.12 -14.02 -12.81
N TRP A 107 4.08 -13.51 -12.06
CA TRP A 107 3.80 -12.74 -10.86
C TRP A 107 3.03 -11.46 -11.17
N GLU A 108 3.40 -10.78 -12.26
CA GLU A 108 2.76 -9.53 -12.66
C GLU A 108 1.28 -9.69 -13.02
N ASP A 109 0.89 -10.80 -13.64
CA ASP A 109 -0.51 -11.09 -14.00
C ASP A 109 -1.38 -11.28 -12.74
N ILE A 110 -0.85 -11.96 -11.72
CA ILE A 110 -1.53 -12.16 -10.44
C ILE A 110 -1.70 -10.83 -9.71
N VAL A 111 -0.62 -10.02 -9.68
CA VAL A 111 -0.64 -8.68 -9.07
C VAL A 111 -1.63 -7.77 -9.80
N GLU A 112 -1.65 -7.81 -11.13
CA GLU A 112 -2.61 -7.06 -11.95
C GLU A 112 -4.04 -7.47 -11.63
N GLY A 113 -4.32 -8.78 -11.54
CA GLY A 113 -5.66 -9.27 -11.21
C GLY A 113 -6.14 -8.83 -9.83
N LYS A 114 -5.23 -8.69 -8.86
CA LYS A 114 -5.56 -8.35 -7.47
C LYS A 114 -5.70 -6.85 -7.22
N TRP A 115 -4.84 -6.01 -7.80
CA TRP A 115 -4.81 -4.56 -7.52
C TRP A 115 -5.00 -3.67 -8.77
N GLY A 116 -4.89 -4.21 -9.97
CA GLY A 116 -4.99 -3.48 -11.24
C GLY A 116 -3.67 -2.86 -11.69
N THR A 117 -3.57 -2.53 -12.98
CA THR A 117 -2.36 -2.01 -13.64
C THR A 117 -1.86 -0.67 -13.11
N ASN A 118 -2.76 0.17 -12.58
CA ASN A 118 -2.47 1.50 -12.05
C ASN A 118 -2.09 1.51 -10.56
N SER A 119 -2.01 0.33 -9.93
CA SER A 119 -1.65 0.20 -8.52
C SER A 119 -0.15 0.37 -8.29
N GLN A 120 0.21 0.80 -7.08
CA GLN A 120 1.62 0.86 -6.67
C GLN A 120 2.24 -0.54 -6.65
N GLU A 121 1.46 -1.55 -6.23
CA GLU A 121 1.84 -2.96 -6.22
C GLU A 121 2.21 -3.44 -7.63
N HIS A 122 1.37 -3.13 -8.62
CA HIS A 122 1.69 -3.46 -10.01
C HIS A 122 2.89 -2.66 -10.52
N GLU A 123 3.03 -1.39 -10.17
CA GLU A 123 4.18 -0.58 -10.60
C GLU A 123 5.52 -1.17 -10.13
N ILE A 124 5.60 -1.63 -8.87
CA ILE A 124 6.86 -2.05 -8.24
C ILE A 124 7.11 -3.57 -8.28
N CYS A 125 6.14 -4.38 -8.69
CA CYS A 125 6.32 -5.83 -8.73
C CYS A 125 7.36 -6.26 -9.78
N ALA A 126 7.97 -7.42 -9.57
CA ALA A 126 8.90 -8.00 -10.53
C ALA A 126 8.17 -8.39 -11.83
N LYS A 127 8.49 -7.70 -12.92
CA LYS A 127 7.91 -7.92 -14.25
C LYS A 127 8.53 -9.13 -14.94
N ASN A 128 7.72 -9.83 -15.74
CA ASN A 128 8.10 -11.05 -16.46
C ASN A 128 8.70 -12.16 -15.57
N SER A 129 8.48 -12.12 -14.26
CA SER A 129 8.96 -13.16 -13.35
C SER A 129 7.92 -14.25 -13.20
N VAL A 130 8.32 -15.51 -13.44
CA VAL A 130 7.49 -16.68 -13.16
C VAL A 130 7.33 -16.81 -11.65
N LEU A 131 6.10 -16.94 -11.17
CA LEU A 131 5.85 -17.25 -9.76
C LEU A 131 5.89 -18.76 -9.52
N MET A 132 5.17 -19.51 -10.38
CA MET A 132 5.05 -20.96 -10.26
C MET A 132 4.55 -21.58 -11.57
N ILE A 133 4.81 -22.87 -11.72
CA ILE A 133 4.21 -23.73 -12.74
C ILE A 133 3.35 -24.77 -12.02
N VAL A 134 2.09 -24.89 -12.43
CA VAL A 134 1.12 -25.78 -11.82
C VAL A 134 0.68 -26.83 -12.84
N SER A 135 0.74 -28.09 -12.44
CA SER A 135 0.11 -29.19 -13.16
C SER A 135 -1.27 -29.43 -12.55
N ILE A 136 -2.29 -29.56 -13.39
CA ILE A 136 -3.67 -29.83 -12.98
C ILE A 136 -4.26 -31.01 -13.77
N ASN A 137 -5.26 -31.67 -13.19
CA ASN A 137 -6.14 -32.59 -13.92
C ASN A 137 -7.53 -31.97 -14.10
N SER A 138 -8.58 -32.77 -14.28
CA SER A 138 -9.97 -32.30 -14.43
C SER A 138 -10.57 -31.66 -13.17
N SER A 139 -10.02 -31.92 -11.98
CA SER A 139 -10.62 -31.51 -10.70
C SER A 139 -9.69 -30.69 -9.80
N GLU A 140 -8.39 -30.95 -9.82
CA GLU A 140 -7.45 -30.47 -8.81
C GLU A 140 -6.03 -30.26 -9.33
N VAL A 141 -5.23 -29.61 -8.50
CA VAL A 141 -3.78 -29.48 -8.63
C VAL A 141 -3.11 -30.80 -8.28
N ILE A 142 -2.20 -31.25 -9.13
CA ILE A 142 -1.48 -32.52 -8.98
C ILE A 142 0.03 -32.32 -8.81
N GLY A 143 0.56 -31.15 -9.16
CA GLY A 143 1.96 -30.79 -8.97
C GLY A 143 2.18 -29.28 -9.03
N VAL A 144 3.18 -28.80 -8.29
CA VAL A 144 3.57 -27.39 -8.21
C VAL A 144 5.09 -27.29 -8.27
N GLU A 145 5.60 -26.39 -9.09
CA GLU A 145 7.02 -26.10 -9.31
C GLU A 145 7.26 -24.59 -9.15
N TYR A 146 8.40 -24.20 -8.56
CA TYR A 146 8.76 -22.81 -8.24
C TYR A 146 9.99 -22.35 -9.01
#